data_AF-A0A947U482-F1
#
_entry.id   AF-A0A947U482-F1
#
_cell.length_a   1.000
_cell.length_b   1.000
_cell.length_c   1.000
_cell.angle_alpha   90.00
_cell.angle_beta   90.00
_cell.angle_gamma   90.00
#
_symmetry.space_group_name_H-M   'P 1'
#
loop_
_entity.id
_entity.type
_entity.pdbx_description
1 polymer ?
#
loop_
_entity_poly.entity_id
_entity_poly.type
_entity_poly.pdbx_seq_one_letter_code
_entity_poly.pdbx_strand_id
1 'polypeptide(L)'
;MEVLLCAWGREAVDPAIDVSIASPLGRMDEDAPSGQGGSRCLSTVECWVAMSRAAQAVDKALHDLALDAPAGRGSVGRTMVQLARVRYCQARPLPVAEQAQRLGVSVRTYRTRVDELHRALQDALPGVAAGLEHAERVLPATVARIERVRTAQKTSRMEQRRLERRVDEWRALWRES
;
A
#
# COMPACT_ATOMS: atom_id res chain seq x y z
N MET A 1 -6.64 9.59 2.87
CA MET A 1 -5.51 10.31 3.50
C MET A 1 -4.90 9.52 4.66
N GLU A 2 -5.70 8.95 5.57
CA GLU A 2 -5.20 8.15 6.70
C GLU A 2 -4.20 7.04 6.30
N VAL A 3 -4.53 6.25 5.27
CA VAL A 3 -3.66 5.15 4.78
C VAL A 3 -2.28 5.65 4.35
N LEU A 4 -2.25 6.78 3.64
CA LEU A 4 -1.03 7.40 3.13
C LEU A 4 -0.15 7.93 4.27
N LEU A 5 -0.75 8.59 5.25
CA LEU A 5 -0.04 9.08 6.43
C LEU A 5 0.48 7.94 7.30
N CYS A 6 -0.26 6.83 7.41
CA CYS A 6 0.23 5.62 8.06
C CYS A 6 1.43 5.01 7.33
N ALA A 7 1.43 4.99 5.99
CA ALA A 7 2.57 4.51 5.20
C ALA A 7 3.79 5.42 5.36
N TRP A 8 3.61 6.74 5.23
CA TRP A 8 4.64 7.74 5.51
C TRP A 8 5.20 7.61 6.92
N GLY A 9 4.34 7.49 7.93
CA GLY A 9 4.74 7.39 9.33
C GLY A 9 5.58 6.14 9.62
N ARG A 10 5.30 5.02 8.94
CA ARG A 10 6.12 3.80 9.01
C ARG A 10 7.49 4.01 8.37
N GLU A 11 7.55 4.55 7.15
CA GLU A 11 8.83 4.84 6.48
C GLU A 11 9.68 5.86 7.25
N ALA A 12 9.05 6.81 7.94
CA ALA A 12 9.74 7.79 8.77
C ALA A 12 10.35 7.19 10.05
N VAL A 13 9.76 6.11 10.59
CA VAL A 13 10.23 5.43 11.82
C VAL A 13 11.21 4.31 11.49
N ASP A 14 10.92 3.54 10.44
CA ASP A 14 11.70 2.40 9.98
C ASP A 14 11.92 2.54 8.47
N PRO A 15 12.91 3.35 8.05
CA PRO A 15 13.22 3.52 6.64
C PRO A 15 13.74 2.18 6.12
N ALA A 16 13.10 1.60 5.11
CA ALA A 16 13.65 0.37 4.53
C ALA A 16 14.97 0.72 3.81
N ILE A 17 16.09 0.28 4.39
CA ILE A 17 17.44 0.57 3.88
C ILE A 17 17.76 -0.26 2.63
N ASP A 18 16.96 -1.27 2.30
CA ASP A 18 17.34 -2.26 1.28
C ASP A 18 16.23 -2.49 0.24
N VAL A 19 16.36 -1.79 -0.88
CA VAL A 19 15.82 -2.27 -2.16
C VAL A 19 16.98 -2.37 -3.13
N SER A 20 17.63 -3.52 -3.12
CA SER A 20 18.31 -4.05 -4.30
C SER A 20 17.26 -4.18 -5.41
N ILE A 21 17.16 -3.17 -6.28
CA ILE A 21 16.30 -3.20 -7.46
C ILE A 21 16.88 -4.29 -8.38
N ALA A 22 16.20 -5.44 -8.45
CA ALA A 22 16.50 -6.43 -9.48
C ALA A 22 16.34 -5.75 -10.84
N SER A 23 17.44 -5.69 -11.60
CA SER A 23 17.51 -4.98 -12.88
C SER A 23 16.41 -5.47 -13.83
N PRO A 24 15.68 -4.57 -14.51
CA PRO A 24 14.62 -4.92 -15.45
C PRO A 24 15.13 -5.55 -16.76
N LEU A 25 16.46 -5.71 -16.92
CA LEU A 25 17.08 -6.43 -18.01
C LEU A 25 17.37 -7.87 -17.55
N GLY A 26 16.46 -8.77 -17.93
CA GLY A 26 16.28 -10.10 -17.32
C GLY A 26 17.37 -11.14 -17.58
N ARG A 27 17.16 -12.31 -16.96
CA ARG A 27 17.64 -13.58 -17.52
C ARG A 27 16.84 -13.82 -18.80
N MET A 28 17.50 -13.57 -19.92
CA MET A 28 17.06 -13.98 -21.25
C MET A 28 17.16 -15.49 -21.31
N ASP A 29 16.03 -16.18 -21.17
CA ASP A 29 15.86 -17.54 -21.67
C ASP A 29 14.43 -17.67 -22.21
N GLU A 30 14.33 -18.43 -23.29
CA GLU A 30 13.42 -18.25 -24.41
C GLU A 30 11.95 -18.69 -24.19
N ASP A 31 11.14 -18.31 -25.19
CA ASP A 31 9.83 -18.82 -25.59
C ASP A 31 8.54 -18.04 -25.25
N ALA A 32 7.95 -17.48 -26.33
CA ALA A 32 6.70 -16.72 -26.43
C ALA A 32 5.46 -17.66 -26.62
N PRO A 33 4.23 -17.21 -26.98
CA PRO A 33 3.62 -15.87 -27.02
C PRO A 33 2.19 -15.83 -26.41
N SER A 34 1.52 -14.68 -26.58
CA SER A 34 0.05 -14.44 -26.66
C SER A 34 -0.57 -13.55 -25.57
N GLY A 35 -1.28 -12.53 -26.06
CA GLY A 35 -1.72 -11.38 -25.28
C GLY A 35 -3.01 -11.60 -24.49
N GLN A 36 -3.09 -10.89 -23.37
CA GLN A 36 -4.35 -10.40 -22.83
C GLN A 36 -4.06 -9.13 -22.04
N GLY A 37 -4.85 -8.08 -22.29
CA GLY A 37 -4.81 -6.81 -21.57
C GLY A 37 -5.09 -7.01 -20.08
N GLY A 38 -4.06 -7.41 -19.35
CA GLY A 38 -4.07 -7.50 -17.90
C GLY A 38 -3.82 -6.12 -17.34
N SER A 39 -4.78 -5.59 -16.57
CA SER A 39 -4.49 -4.59 -15.54
C SER A 39 -3.24 -5.08 -14.80
N ARG A 40 -2.12 -4.36 -15.01
CA ARG A 40 -0.82 -4.68 -14.44
C ARG A 40 -0.97 -4.53 -12.94
N CYS A 41 -1.27 -5.64 -12.26
CA CYS A 41 -1.09 -5.73 -10.83
C CYS A 41 0.39 -5.47 -10.60
N LEU A 42 0.73 -4.27 -10.13
CA LEU A 42 2.08 -3.86 -9.83
C LEU A 42 2.76 -5.00 -9.05
N SER A 43 3.95 -5.41 -9.50
CA SER A 43 4.76 -6.36 -8.74
C SER A 43 4.98 -5.82 -7.32
N THR A 44 5.24 -6.68 -6.33
CA THR A 44 5.46 -6.26 -4.94
C THR A 44 6.49 -5.12 -4.82
N VAL A 45 7.52 -5.14 -5.67
CA VAL A 45 8.53 -4.09 -5.79
C VAL A 45 7.95 -2.79 -6.34
N GLU A 46 7.15 -2.84 -7.40
CA GLU A 46 6.49 -1.65 -7.97
C GLU A 46 5.48 -1.03 -7.00
N CYS A 47 4.73 -1.85 -6.24
CA CYS A 47 3.88 -1.38 -5.15
C CYS A 47 4.70 -0.67 -4.06
N TRP A 48 5.85 -1.24 -3.67
CA TRP A 48 6.71 -0.67 -2.65
C TRP A 48 7.32 0.67 -3.11
N VAL A 49 7.83 0.75 -4.33
CA VAL A 49 8.35 1.99 -4.93
C VAL A 49 7.25 3.06 -5.05
N ALA A 50 6.04 2.68 -5.43
CA ALA A 50 4.91 3.61 -5.48
C ALA A 50 4.55 4.16 -4.09
N MET A 51 4.59 3.31 -3.05
CA MET A 51 4.37 3.74 -1.66
C MET A 51 5.47 4.66 -1.16
N SER A 52 6.74 4.35 -1.46
CA SER A 52 7.84 5.22 -1.05
C SER A 52 7.82 6.59 -1.74
N ARG A 53 7.47 6.64 -3.03
CA ARG A 53 7.24 7.92 -3.73
C ARG A 53 6.09 8.71 -3.12
N ALA A 54 5.01 8.04 -2.75
CA ALA A 54 3.87 8.68 -2.10
C ALA A 54 4.24 9.20 -0.70
N ALA A 55 5.04 8.46 0.07
CA ALA A 55 5.57 8.90 1.35
C ALA A 55 6.50 10.12 1.20
N GLN A 56 7.39 10.14 0.21
CA GLN A 56 8.23 11.32 -0.09
C GLN A 56 7.39 12.54 -0.46
N ALA A 57 6.30 12.35 -1.21
CA ALA A 57 5.38 13.44 -1.55
C ALA A 57 4.68 14.00 -0.29
N VAL A 58 4.31 13.14 0.67
CA VAL A 58 3.78 13.58 1.97
C VAL A 58 4.82 14.35 2.76
N ASP A 59 6.06 13.87 2.81
CA ASP A 59 7.13 14.52 3.55
C ASP A 59 7.41 15.92 3.02
N LYS A 60 7.49 16.05 1.68
CA LYS A 60 7.59 17.36 1.01
C LYS A 60 6.37 18.25 1.32
N ALA A 61 5.15 17.74 1.25
CA ALA A 61 3.95 18.53 1.53
C ALA A 61 3.90 19.02 2.99
N LEU A 62 4.32 18.18 3.94
CA LEU A 62 4.46 18.56 5.34
C LEU A 62 5.54 19.63 5.54
N HIS A 63 6.67 19.51 4.84
CA HIS A 63 7.72 20.53 4.83
C HIS A 63 7.19 21.86 4.29
N ASP A 64 6.53 21.86 3.12
CA ASP A 64 5.98 23.05 2.47
C ASP A 64 4.92 23.73 3.36
N LEU A 65 4.06 22.94 4.02
CA LEU A 65 3.08 23.48 4.97
C LEU A 65 3.75 24.25 6.13
N ALA A 66 4.90 23.80 6.60
CA ALA A 66 5.61 24.40 7.73
C ALA A 66 6.37 25.70 7.39
N LEU A 67 6.57 25.99 6.11
CA LEU A 67 7.13 27.26 5.63
C LEU A 67 6.21 28.43 6.00
N ASP A 68 6.78 29.63 6.14
CA ASP A 68 5.98 30.82 6.42
C ASP A 68 5.20 31.30 5.17
N ALA A 69 4.19 32.14 5.39
CA ALA A 69 3.40 32.68 4.31
C ALA A 69 4.27 33.54 3.36
N PRO A 70 4.01 33.53 2.03
CA PRO A 70 2.89 32.88 1.35
C PRO A 70 3.14 31.41 0.95
N ALA A 71 4.35 30.90 1.14
CA ALA A 71 4.74 29.55 0.70
C ALA A 71 4.08 28.44 1.53
N GLY A 72 3.78 28.72 2.80
CA GLY A 72 3.11 27.78 3.70
C GLY A 72 2.23 28.46 4.74
N ARG A 73 1.99 27.75 5.86
CA ARG A 73 1.09 28.18 6.95
C ARG A 73 1.84 28.59 8.22
N GLY A 74 3.16 28.71 8.16
CA GLY A 74 4.03 29.11 9.26
C GLY A 74 3.81 28.29 10.53
N SER A 75 3.51 28.95 11.64
CA SER A 75 3.29 28.32 12.95
C SER A 75 2.15 27.29 12.94
N VAL A 76 1.10 27.53 12.17
CA VAL A 76 -0.03 26.59 12.02
C VAL A 76 0.45 25.34 11.29
N GLY A 77 1.23 25.49 10.22
CA GLY A 77 1.81 24.37 9.49
C GLY A 77 2.78 23.55 10.35
N ARG A 78 3.65 24.21 11.12
CA ARG A 78 4.54 23.54 12.09
C ARG A 78 3.76 22.72 13.12
N THR A 79 2.62 23.23 13.58
CA THR A 79 1.72 22.49 14.49
C THR A 79 1.11 21.26 13.80
N MET A 80 0.74 21.37 12.52
CA MET A 80 0.24 20.25 11.71
C MET A 80 1.30 19.16 11.53
N VAL A 81 2.56 19.54 11.29
CA VAL A 81 3.69 18.59 11.20
C VAL A 81 3.91 17.88 12.53
N GLN A 82 3.88 18.60 13.65
CA GLN A 82 4.01 18.01 14.98
C GLN A 82 2.87 17.01 15.25
N LEU A 83 1.64 17.36 14.89
CA LEU A 83 0.49 16.46 14.99
C LEU A 83 0.69 15.19 14.15
N ALA A 84 1.13 15.33 12.89
CA ALA A 84 1.38 14.20 12.00
C ALA A 84 2.42 13.24 12.60
N ARG A 85 3.51 13.77 13.15
CA ARG A 85 4.55 12.97 13.83
C ARG A 85 4.01 12.24 15.06
N VAL A 86 3.25 12.93 15.93
CA VAL A 86 2.68 12.30 17.13
C VAL A 86 1.73 11.15 16.77
N ARG A 87 0.92 11.32 15.72
CA ARG A 87 -0.10 10.34 15.34
C ARG A 87 0.46 9.16 14.53
N TYR A 88 1.31 9.43 13.53
CA TYR A 88 1.67 8.44 12.52
C TYR A 88 3.09 7.89 12.67
N CYS A 89 4.02 8.65 13.26
CA CYS A 89 5.40 8.20 13.47
C CYS A 89 5.56 7.52 14.84
N GLN A 90 4.80 6.44 15.06
CA GLN A 90 4.88 5.65 16.29
C GLN A 90 5.11 4.17 15.95
N ALA A 91 6.05 3.54 16.63
CA ALA A 91 6.25 2.09 16.55
C ALA A 91 5.04 1.30 17.06
N ARG A 92 4.27 1.89 18.00
CA ARG A 92 3.01 1.34 18.50
C ARG A 92 1.94 2.44 18.57
N PRO A 93 0.72 2.22 18.04
CA PRO A 93 -0.35 3.20 18.12
C PRO A 93 -0.70 3.57 19.56
N LEU A 94 -0.73 4.86 19.87
CA LEU A 94 -1.13 5.38 21.19
C LEU A 94 -2.63 5.63 21.24
N PRO A 95 -3.28 5.53 22.40
CA PRO A 95 -4.65 5.98 22.58
C PRO A 95 -4.81 7.47 22.24
N VAL A 96 -5.94 7.86 21.65
CA VAL A 96 -6.21 9.25 21.23
C VAL A 96 -6.07 10.24 22.38
N ALA A 97 -6.48 9.86 23.60
CA ALA A 97 -6.34 10.71 24.79
C ALA A 97 -4.88 11.04 25.11
N GLU A 98 -3.98 10.06 24.99
CA GLU A 98 -2.56 10.24 25.23
C GLU A 98 -1.91 11.10 24.13
N GLN A 99 -2.31 10.91 22.87
CA GLN A 99 -1.86 11.75 21.77
C GLN A 99 -2.26 13.22 21.96
N ALA A 100 -3.52 13.45 22.38
CA ALA A 100 -4.02 14.79 22.68
C ALA A 100 -3.26 15.43 23.85
N GLN A 101 -2.97 14.64 24.89
CA GLN A 101 -2.17 15.08 26.04
C GLN A 101 -0.75 15.49 25.62
N ARG A 102 -0.07 14.70 24.77
CA ARG A 102 1.27 15.03 24.26
C ARG A 102 1.32 16.34 23.46
N LEU A 103 0.20 16.72 22.86
CA LEU A 103 0.05 17.97 22.10
C LEU A 103 -0.52 19.12 22.96
N GLY A 104 -0.81 18.88 24.24
CA GLY A 104 -1.36 19.87 25.16
C GLY A 104 -2.76 20.37 24.78
N VAL A 105 -3.59 19.52 24.15
CA VAL A 105 -4.93 19.91 23.67
C VAL A 105 -6.02 18.95 24.12
N SER A 106 -7.27 19.41 24.08
CA SER A 106 -8.43 18.53 24.30
C SER A 106 -8.56 17.48 23.20
N VAL A 107 -9.19 16.34 23.51
CA VAL A 107 -9.50 15.28 22.52
C VAL A 107 -10.34 15.82 21.36
N ARG A 108 -11.28 16.73 21.62
CA ARG A 108 -12.09 17.37 20.57
C ARG A 108 -11.22 18.18 19.63
N THR A 109 -10.38 19.08 20.18
CA THR A 109 -9.44 19.89 19.40
C THR A 109 -8.47 19.03 18.62
N TYR A 110 -7.96 17.96 19.22
CA TYR A 110 -7.09 16.99 18.55
C TYR A 110 -7.78 16.41 17.30
N ARG A 111 -9.01 15.91 17.42
CA ARG A 111 -9.75 15.35 16.28
C ARG A 111 -9.95 16.38 15.17
N THR A 112 -10.36 17.60 15.53
CA THR A 112 -10.51 18.69 14.57
C THR A 112 -9.21 19.01 13.84
N ARG A 113 -8.07 19.06 14.55
CA ARG A 113 -6.76 19.31 13.92
C ARG A 113 -6.32 18.17 13.00
N VAL A 114 -6.71 16.92 13.29
CA VAL A 114 -6.47 15.78 12.39
C VAL A 114 -7.27 15.95 11.10
N ASP A 115 -8.55 16.32 11.20
CA ASP A 115 -9.39 16.55 10.03
C ASP A 115 -8.87 17.74 9.18
N GLU A 116 -8.33 18.77 9.82
CA GLU A 116 -7.69 19.91 9.15
C GLU A 116 -6.38 19.51 8.46
N LEU A 117 -5.56 18.69 9.10
CA LEU A 117 -4.35 18.12 8.50
C LEU A 117 -4.68 17.31 7.25
N HIS A 118 -5.72 16.46 7.32
CA HIS A 118 -6.14 15.65 6.18
C HIS A 118 -6.57 16.51 5.00
N ARG A 119 -7.39 17.54 5.25
CA ARG A 119 -7.84 18.49 4.23
C ARG A 119 -6.65 19.26 3.63
N ALA A 120 -5.76 19.80 4.46
CA ALA A 120 -4.59 20.54 3.99
C ALA A 120 -3.67 19.69 3.09
N LEU A 121 -3.50 18.41 3.41
CA LEU A 121 -2.71 17.49 2.58
C LEU A 121 -3.44 17.04 1.32
N GLN A 122 -4.77 16.93 1.34
CA GLN A 122 -5.55 16.66 0.12
C GLN A 122 -5.43 17.82 -0.87
N ASP A 123 -5.47 19.06 -0.37
CA ASP A 123 -5.28 20.26 -1.19
C ASP A 123 -3.86 20.34 -1.77
N ALA A 124 -2.85 19.93 -0.99
CA ALA A 124 -1.46 19.95 -1.42
C ALA A 124 -1.08 18.80 -2.38
N LEU A 125 -1.78 17.66 -2.31
CA LEU A 125 -1.47 16.44 -3.05
C LEU A 125 -2.69 15.86 -3.80
N PRO A 126 -3.35 16.64 -4.68
CA PRO A 126 -4.62 16.23 -5.29
C PRO A 126 -4.47 14.96 -6.14
N GLY A 127 -3.36 14.81 -6.87
CA GLY A 127 -3.10 13.62 -7.70
C GLY A 127 -2.87 12.34 -6.90
N VAL A 128 -2.20 12.43 -5.74
CA VAL A 128 -1.96 11.28 -4.85
C VAL A 128 -3.26 10.89 -4.14
N ALA A 129 -4.05 11.88 -3.70
CA ALA A 129 -5.36 11.64 -3.10
C ALA A 129 -6.33 10.95 -4.08
N ALA A 130 -6.42 11.44 -5.32
CA ALA A 130 -7.26 10.84 -6.36
C ALA A 130 -6.82 9.40 -6.72
N GLY A 131 -5.51 9.16 -6.79
CA GLY A 131 -4.94 7.83 -7.02
C GLY A 131 -5.29 6.84 -5.90
N LEU A 132 -5.27 7.28 -4.64
CA LEU A 132 -5.66 6.46 -3.50
C LEU A 132 -7.15 6.15 -3.47
N GLU A 133 -8.02 7.12 -3.72
CA GLU A 133 -9.46 6.86 -3.83
C GLU A 133 -9.81 5.92 -4.99
N HIS A 134 -9.08 6.02 -6.12
CA HIS A 134 -9.23 5.06 -7.21
C HIS A 134 -8.79 3.66 -6.76
N ALA A 135 -7.64 3.55 -6.11
CA ALA A 135 -7.13 2.27 -5.58
C ALA A 135 -8.08 1.65 -4.56
N GLU A 136 -8.61 2.42 -3.60
CA GLU A 136 -9.59 1.95 -2.60
C GLU A 136 -10.89 1.44 -3.26
N ARG A 137 -11.37 2.10 -4.32
CA ARG A 137 -12.55 1.64 -5.07
C ARG A 137 -12.29 0.35 -5.87
N VAL A 138 -11.08 0.18 -6.38
CA VAL A 138 -10.70 -0.94 -7.25
C VAL A 138 -10.22 -2.17 -6.45
N LEU A 139 -9.78 -1.96 -5.20
CA LEU A 139 -9.26 -3.01 -4.31
C LEU A 139 -10.24 -4.19 -4.12
N PRO A 140 -11.54 -3.97 -3.81
CA PRO A 140 -12.48 -5.06 -3.61
C PRO A 140 -12.62 -5.95 -4.87
N ALA A 141 -12.67 -5.32 -6.05
CA ALA A 141 -12.75 -6.04 -7.32
C ALA A 141 -11.47 -6.83 -7.62
N THR A 142 -10.31 -6.29 -7.23
CA THR A 142 -9.01 -6.93 -7.41
C THR A 142 -8.84 -8.12 -6.48
N VAL A 143 -9.21 -7.98 -5.20
CA VAL A 143 -9.22 -9.08 -4.22
C VAL A 143 -10.16 -10.20 -4.68
N ALA A 144 -11.38 -9.86 -5.10
CA ALA A 144 -12.34 -10.83 -5.63
C ALA A 144 -11.84 -11.54 -6.91
N ARG A 145 -10.97 -10.89 -7.71
CA ARG A 145 -10.32 -11.52 -8.88
C ARG A 145 -9.26 -12.52 -8.44
N ILE A 146 -8.42 -12.15 -7.48
CA ILE A 146 -7.35 -13.01 -6.95
C ILE A 146 -7.94 -14.27 -6.30
N GLU A 147 -9.03 -14.13 -5.55
CA GLU A 147 -9.71 -15.27 -4.92
C GLU A 147 -10.32 -16.24 -5.94
N ARG A 148 -10.93 -15.72 -7.02
CA ARG A 148 -11.41 -16.54 -8.13
C ARG A 148 -10.29 -17.33 -8.81
N VAL A 149 -9.15 -16.69 -9.05
CA VAL A 149 -7.96 -17.37 -9.63
C VAL A 149 -7.43 -18.45 -8.70
N ARG A 150 -7.33 -18.19 -7.39
CA ARG A 150 -6.91 -19.22 -6.40
C ARG A 150 -7.87 -20.40 -6.37
N THR A 151 -9.17 -20.14 -6.49
CA THR A 151 -10.20 -21.19 -6.51
C THR A 151 -10.13 -22.04 -7.77
N ALA A 152 -9.89 -21.41 -8.93
CA ALA A 152 -9.66 -22.10 -10.21
C ALA A 152 -8.38 -22.95 -10.20
N GLN A 153 -7.29 -22.47 -9.60
CA GLN A 153 -6.06 -23.25 -9.45
C GLN A 153 -6.24 -24.44 -8.50
N LYS A 154 -6.99 -24.26 -7.41
CA LYS A 154 -7.28 -25.34 -6.46
C LYS A 154 -8.10 -26.45 -7.11
N THR A 155 -9.11 -26.08 -7.90
CA THR A 155 -9.95 -27.04 -8.65
C THR A 155 -9.15 -27.77 -9.71
N SER A 156 -8.37 -27.06 -10.53
CA SER A 156 -7.46 -27.67 -11.52
C SER A 156 -6.48 -28.67 -10.90
N ARG A 157 -5.87 -28.34 -9.75
CA ARG A 157 -4.99 -29.27 -9.02
C ARG A 157 -5.70 -30.52 -8.51
N MET A 158 -6.97 -30.41 -8.11
CA MET A 158 -7.76 -31.58 -7.67
C MET A 158 -8.12 -32.47 -8.85
N GLU A 159 -8.46 -31.90 -10.00
CA GLU A 159 -8.75 -32.64 -11.23
C GLU A 159 -7.52 -33.38 -11.74
N GLN A 160 -6.35 -32.72 -11.72
CA GLN A 160 -5.09 -33.34 -12.12
C GLN A 160 -4.75 -34.55 -11.23
N ARG A 161 -4.87 -34.42 -9.90
CA ARG A 161 -4.70 -35.56 -8.97
C ARG A 161 -5.72 -36.68 -9.15
N ARG A 162 -6.91 -36.36 -9.67
CA ARG A 162 -7.94 -37.38 -9.98
C ARG A 162 -7.59 -38.12 -11.26
N LEU A 163 -7.06 -37.43 -12.25
CA LEU A 163 -6.56 -38.04 -13.49
C LEU A 163 -5.34 -38.92 -13.24
N GLU A 164 -4.38 -38.45 -12.44
CA GLU A 164 -3.20 -39.24 -12.06
C GLU A 164 -3.59 -40.55 -11.38
N ARG A 165 -4.51 -40.50 -10.41
CA ARG A 165 -5.05 -41.72 -9.76
C ARG A 165 -5.70 -42.70 -10.75
N ARG A 166 -6.49 -42.19 -11.70
CA ARG A 166 -7.11 -43.03 -12.74
C ARG A 166 -6.07 -43.66 -13.66
N VAL A 167 -5.01 -42.93 -13.98
CA VAL A 167 -3.90 -43.44 -14.81
C VAL A 167 -3.14 -44.54 -14.06
N ASP A 168 -2.91 -44.37 -12.76
CA ASP A 168 -2.25 -45.37 -11.92
C ASP A 168 -3.11 -46.64 -11.77
N GLU A 169 -4.42 -46.50 -11.59
CA GLU A 169 -5.38 -47.61 -11.59
C GLU A 169 -5.36 -48.37 -12.92
N TRP A 170 -5.37 -47.66 -14.06
CA TRP A 170 -5.25 -48.27 -15.38
C TRP A 170 -3.92 -49.02 -15.59
N ARG A 171 -2.81 -48.44 -15.12
CA ARG A 171 -1.47 -49.05 -15.19
C ARG A 171 -1.30 -50.26 -14.27
N ALA A 172 -2.10 -50.37 -13.21
CA ALA A 172 -2.12 -51.55 -12.34
C ALA A 172 -2.86 -52.70 -13.02
N LEU A 173 -4.06 -52.43 -13.58
CA LEU A 173 -4.86 -53.41 -14.30
C LEU A 173 -4.12 -54.04 -15.50
N TRP A 174 -3.35 -53.24 -16.24
CA TRP A 174 -2.54 -53.72 -17.37
C TRP A 174 -1.29 -54.50 -16.98
N ARG A 175 -0.84 -54.46 -15.72
CA ARG A 175 0.32 -55.24 -15.25
C ARG A 175 -0.05 -56.63 -14.75
N GLU A 176 -1.34 -56.88 -14.52
CA GLU A 176 -1.88 -58.16 -14.03
C GLU A 176 -2.55 -59.01 -15.12
N SER A 177 -2.54 -58.53 -16.38
CA SER A 177 -2.97 -59.26 -17.59
C SER A 177 -1.77 -59.73 -18.41
#